data_AF-A0A2E9C9V2-F1
#
_entry.id   AF-A0A2E9C9V2-F1
#
_cell.length_a   1.000
_cell.length_b   1.000
_cell.length_c   1.000
_cell.angle_alpha   90.00
_cell.angle_beta   90.00
_cell.angle_gamma   90.00
#
_symmetry.space_group_name_H-M   'P 1'
#
loop_
_entity.id
_entity.type
_entity.pdbx_description
1 polymer ?
#
loop_
_entity_poly.entity_id
_entity_poly.type
_entity_poly.pdbx_seq_one_letter_code
_entity_poly.pdbx_strand_id
1 'polypeptide(L)'
;MVGTVSGRRQSFLLGNRPDIIPIAVRGQVETRLKRLKEGRVDAIILAEIGLQRLHQIGALDDWILEFSAIRISDSEWPTAPGQGAISVHCRKDDYARLSEIRQILNHEETETDVEFERGILQSIGGGCLYPAGIKVRGDNAYVQISPMNWKEIFSRGLPFHSTIYHGRLSEFESTLPDTEIVDNLPMNKGPKLISTLNSDRLATILQNDGINVVNKPVIELVSKPENWPKSFIDNDSSRSDWPYLILTSPFAAKCAIEVSKSNPDLNRIQWLAIGEGTARACFTRGVTVSICAKARDSIELIDYIDKNIDRKIRLMIPRSNVSNSNLSESLEDLGFSTDSWIGYENRSKSVPSVDIRSDDVLLLSSPSSARAWVENSLPIPKSILCMGKSSLEEIDSLGYFSESTVEILKGPTAEFVSKWWKTKRGD
;
A
#
# COMPACT_ATOMS: atom_id res chain seq x y z
N MET A 1 5.61 3.24 8.87
CA MET A 1 5.55 3.81 7.50
C MET A 1 6.96 4.01 6.98
N VAL A 2 7.29 3.51 5.79
CA VAL A 2 8.65 3.61 5.21
C VAL A 2 8.60 4.28 3.84
N GLY A 3 9.43 5.31 3.63
CA GLY A 3 9.50 6.08 2.40
C GLY A 3 10.30 5.38 1.30
N THR A 4 9.62 4.85 0.28
CA THR A 4 10.24 4.32 -0.95
C THR A 4 9.20 4.09 -2.05
N VAL A 5 9.59 4.34 -3.30
CA VAL A 5 8.80 4.02 -4.51
C VAL A 5 9.44 2.91 -5.36
N SER A 6 10.59 2.39 -4.94
CA SER A 6 11.28 1.31 -5.66
C SER A 6 10.57 -0.01 -5.40
N GLY A 7 10.10 -0.68 -6.47
CA GLY A 7 9.48 -2.00 -6.39
C GLY A 7 10.37 -3.03 -5.70
N ARG A 8 11.68 -3.04 -6.03
CA ARG A 8 12.71 -3.86 -5.37
C ARG A 8 12.77 -3.62 -3.85
N ARG A 9 12.88 -2.37 -3.41
CA ARG A 9 12.95 -2.06 -1.95
C ARG A 9 11.64 -2.43 -1.26
N GLN A 10 10.51 -2.18 -1.90
CA GLN A 10 9.20 -2.52 -1.36
C GLN A 10 9.04 -4.05 -1.24
N SER A 11 9.41 -4.83 -2.26
CA SER A 11 9.30 -6.29 -2.23
C SER A 11 10.18 -6.89 -1.14
N PHE A 12 11.41 -6.43 -1.00
CA PHE A 12 12.32 -6.94 0.03
C PHE A 12 11.90 -6.56 1.45
N LEU A 13 11.40 -5.33 1.64
CA LEU A 13 10.84 -4.90 2.93
C LEU A 13 9.64 -5.76 3.31
N LEU A 14 8.68 -5.88 2.40
CA LEU A 14 7.39 -6.51 2.69
C LEU A 14 7.46 -8.03 2.75
N GLY A 15 8.46 -8.65 2.13
CA GLY A 15 8.74 -10.08 2.31
C GLY A 15 9.19 -10.41 3.74
N ASN A 16 9.86 -9.48 4.43
CA ASN A 16 10.33 -9.67 5.80
C ASN A 16 9.41 -9.03 6.86
N ARG A 17 8.75 -7.92 6.50
CA ARG A 17 7.96 -7.08 7.42
C ARG A 17 6.65 -6.66 6.76
N PRO A 18 5.64 -7.55 6.69
CA PRO A 18 4.37 -7.28 6.04
C PRO A 18 3.51 -6.21 6.76
N ASP A 19 3.87 -5.89 8.01
CA ASP A 19 3.30 -4.80 8.79
C ASP A 19 3.75 -3.41 8.29
N ILE A 20 4.80 -3.30 7.48
CA ILE A 20 5.22 -2.01 6.93
C ILE A 20 4.19 -1.46 5.93
N ILE A 21 4.05 -0.13 5.93
CA ILE A 21 3.27 0.62 4.95
C ILE A 21 4.23 1.48 4.14
N PRO A 22 4.42 1.15 2.84
CA PRO A 22 5.21 1.98 1.94
C PRO A 22 4.52 3.32 1.69
N ILE A 23 5.28 4.41 1.75
CA ILE A 23 4.85 5.76 1.43
C ILE A 23 5.70 6.30 0.28
N ALA A 24 5.06 6.96 -0.68
CA ALA A 24 5.70 7.46 -1.88
C ALA A 24 6.50 8.73 -1.56
N VAL A 25 7.77 8.53 -1.22
CA VAL A 25 8.73 9.61 -1.00
C VAL A 25 9.62 9.73 -2.24
N ARG A 26 9.45 10.83 -2.98
CA ARG A 26 10.19 11.17 -4.21
C ARG A 26 10.90 12.51 -4.03
N GLY A 27 11.74 12.88 -4.99
CA GLY A 27 12.50 14.14 -4.99
C GLY A 27 13.99 13.93 -4.78
N GLN A 28 14.73 15.01 -4.57
CA GLN A 28 16.15 14.97 -4.24
C GLN A 28 16.36 14.48 -2.80
N VAL A 29 17.60 14.14 -2.44
CA VAL A 29 17.94 13.61 -1.11
C VAL A 29 17.42 14.52 0.01
N GLU A 30 17.68 15.83 -0.10
CA GLU A 30 17.23 16.84 0.86
C GLU A 30 15.71 16.85 1.01
N THR A 31 14.95 16.87 -0.09
CA THR A 31 13.48 16.84 -0.04
C THR A 31 12.96 15.61 0.69
N ARG A 32 13.60 14.45 0.47
CA ARG A 32 13.22 13.19 1.13
C ARG A 32 13.55 13.21 2.63
N LEU A 33 14.70 13.77 3.01
CA LEU A 33 15.08 13.97 4.41
C LEU A 33 14.15 14.97 5.10
N LYS A 34 13.72 16.02 4.41
CA LYS A 34 12.75 16.97 4.94
C LYS A 34 11.42 16.29 5.24
N ARG A 35 10.95 15.38 4.36
CA ARG A 35 9.75 14.58 4.63
C ARG A 35 9.89 13.65 5.84
N LEU A 36 11.10 13.13 6.08
CA LEU A 36 11.40 12.39 7.31
C LEU A 36 11.33 13.30 8.54
N LYS A 37 11.95 14.49 8.47
CA LYS A 37 11.91 15.50 9.55
C LYS A 37 10.48 15.91 9.91
N GLU A 38 9.65 16.13 8.89
CA GLU A 38 8.23 16.50 9.02
C GLU A 38 7.36 15.36 9.58
N GLY A 39 7.92 14.16 9.84
CA GLY A 39 7.16 13.02 10.36
C GLY A 39 6.21 12.38 9.34
N ARG A 40 6.34 12.70 8.04
CA ARG A 40 5.50 12.09 6.99
C ARG A 40 5.76 10.60 6.81
N VAL A 41 6.94 10.15 7.22
CA VAL A 41 7.38 8.76 7.25
C VAL A 41 8.20 8.51 8.50
N ASP A 42 8.21 7.28 8.99
CA ASP A 42 8.97 6.90 10.19
C ASP A 42 10.43 6.54 9.84
N ALA A 43 10.69 6.15 8.58
CA ALA A 43 12.03 5.86 8.06
C ALA A 43 12.08 6.03 6.53
N ILE A 44 13.28 6.22 5.98
CA ILE A 44 13.53 6.23 4.52
C ILE A 44 14.74 5.37 4.18
N ILE A 45 14.76 4.82 2.96
CA ILE A 45 15.92 4.09 2.43
C ILE A 45 16.60 4.95 1.38
N LEU A 46 17.86 5.32 1.65
CA LEU A 46 18.69 6.14 0.77
C LEU A 46 19.95 5.39 0.35
N ALA A 47 20.56 5.86 -0.74
CA ALA A 47 21.89 5.40 -1.11
C ALA A 47 22.92 6.15 -0.25
N GLU A 48 23.74 5.42 0.48
CA GLU A 48 24.78 5.96 1.36
C GLU A 48 25.73 6.89 0.61
N ILE A 49 26.21 6.48 -0.57
CA ILE A 49 27.14 7.29 -1.38
C ILE A 49 26.57 8.66 -1.77
N GLY A 50 25.24 8.75 -1.97
CA GLY A 50 24.57 10.01 -2.28
C GLY A 50 24.59 10.97 -1.08
N LEU A 51 24.41 10.44 0.13
CA LEU A 51 24.50 11.21 1.36
C LEU A 51 25.94 11.66 1.63
N GLN A 52 26.90 10.74 1.52
CA GLN A 52 28.32 11.03 1.75
C GLN A 52 28.83 12.14 0.82
N ARG A 53 28.51 12.07 -0.48
CA ARG A 53 28.92 13.10 -1.45
C ARG A 53 28.33 14.48 -1.13
N LEU A 54 27.03 14.54 -0.82
CA LEU A 54 26.37 15.80 -0.48
C LEU A 54 26.94 16.39 0.83
N HIS A 55 27.27 15.55 1.80
CA HIS A 55 27.93 15.99 3.03
C HIS A 55 29.33 16.55 2.76
N GLN A 56 30.16 15.86 1.96
CA GLN A 56 31.53 16.28 1.64
C GLN A 56 31.61 17.65 0.96
N ILE A 57 30.63 17.99 0.13
CA ILE A 57 30.57 19.28 -0.57
C ILE A 57 29.84 20.37 0.23
N GLY A 58 29.41 20.09 1.47
CA GLY A 58 28.67 21.04 2.30
C GLY A 58 27.26 21.35 1.79
N ALA A 59 26.64 20.45 1.01
CA ALA A 59 25.30 20.62 0.46
C ALA A 59 24.19 20.06 1.37
N LEU A 60 24.54 19.51 2.53
CA LEU A 60 23.60 19.04 3.54
C LEU A 60 23.64 19.99 4.73
N ASP A 61 22.48 20.49 5.13
CA ASP A 61 22.32 21.27 6.35
C ASP A 61 22.60 20.42 7.60
N ASP A 62 23.06 21.08 8.67
CA ASP A 62 23.43 20.44 9.94
C ASP A 62 22.28 19.67 10.60
N TRP A 63 21.02 20.05 10.36
CA TRP A 63 19.87 19.35 10.95
C TRP A 63 19.75 17.90 10.49
N ILE A 64 20.41 17.51 9.40
CA ILE A 64 20.41 16.12 8.94
C ILE A 64 21.17 15.21 9.93
N LEU A 65 22.08 15.77 10.73
CA LEU A 65 22.80 15.07 11.79
C LEU A 65 21.89 14.69 12.97
N GLU A 66 20.66 15.21 13.04
CA GLU A 66 19.65 14.80 14.02
C GLU A 66 19.15 13.36 13.79
N PHE A 67 19.36 12.79 12.60
CA PHE A 67 18.92 11.42 12.30
C PHE A 67 19.98 10.38 12.61
N SER A 68 19.51 9.23 13.10
CA SER A 68 20.30 8.01 13.12
C SER A 68 20.15 7.23 11.81
N ALA A 69 21.23 6.63 11.34
CA ALA A 69 21.24 5.79 10.14
C ALA A 69 21.83 4.42 10.46
N ILE A 70 21.24 3.38 9.86
CA ILE A 70 21.76 2.01 9.88
C ILE A 70 22.18 1.69 8.45
N ARG A 71 23.44 1.31 8.27
CA ARG A 71 23.94 0.82 6.99
C ARG A 71 23.43 -0.60 6.77
N ILE A 72 22.73 -0.84 5.67
CA ILE A 72 22.41 -2.21 5.24
C ILE A 72 23.52 -2.67 4.31
N SER A 73 24.04 -3.89 4.56
CA SER A 73 25.06 -4.48 3.70
C SER A 73 24.51 -4.66 2.28
N ASP A 74 25.32 -4.32 1.28
CA ASP A 74 24.99 -4.59 -0.13
C ASP A 74 25.09 -6.07 -0.48
N SER A 75 25.73 -6.89 0.36
CA SER A 75 25.66 -8.35 0.28
C SER A 75 24.30 -8.90 0.72
N GLU A 76 23.68 -8.32 1.75
CA GLU A 76 22.38 -8.75 2.28
C GLU A 76 21.21 -8.11 1.52
N TRP A 77 21.43 -6.90 0.98
CA TRP A 77 20.43 -6.13 0.28
C TRP A 77 20.95 -5.58 -1.05
N PRO A 78 21.21 -6.48 -2.02
CA PRO A 78 21.89 -6.13 -3.26
C PRO A 78 21.14 -5.04 -4.02
N THR A 79 21.90 -4.13 -4.61
CA THR A 79 21.39 -2.92 -5.26
C THR A 79 20.72 -3.20 -6.60
N ALA A 80 20.10 -2.18 -7.21
CA ALA A 80 19.68 -2.33 -8.60
C ALA A 80 20.92 -2.57 -9.48
N PRO A 81 20.84 -3.40 -10.54
CA PRO A 81 21.96 -3.62 -11.46
C PRO A 81 22.53 -2.29 -11.98
N GLY A 82 23.85 -2.12 -11.88
CA GLY A 82 24.57 -0.91 -12.26
C GLY A 82 24.37 0.29 -11.34
N GLN A 83 23.79 0.10 -10.14
CA GLN A 83 23.56 1.23 -9.24
C GLN A 83 24.88 1.87 -8.79
N GLY A 84 25.03 3.16 -9.09
CA GLY A 84 26.22 3.94 -8.74
C GLY A 84 27.27 4.03 -9.85
N ALA A 85 27.14 3.25 -10.92
CA ALA A 85 28.00 3.36 -12.09
C ALA A 85 27.76 4.69 -12.83
N ILE A 86 28.84 5.29 -13.34
CA ILE A 86 28.81 6.49 -14.18
C ILE A 86 29.18 6.05 -15.59
N SER A 87 28.29 6.29 -16.55
CA SER A 87 28.50 5.95 -17.95
C SER A 87 28.70 7.21 -18.77
N VAL A 88 29.72 7.22 -19.62
CA VAL A 88 29.95 8.25 -20.64
C VAL A 88 29.45 7.69 -21.96
N HIS A 89 28.52 8.38 -22.61
CA HIS A 89 27.93 7.93 -23.87
C HIS A 89 28.47 8.74 -25.04
N CYS A 90 28.77 8.06 -26.15
CA CYS A 90 29.09 8.68 -27.43
C CYS A 90 28.15 8.16 -28.52
N ARG A 91 28.17 8.79 -29.69
CA ARG A 91 27.51 8.22 -30.87
C ARG A 91 28.25 6.95 -31.28
N LYS A 92 27.50 5.99 -31.82
CA LYS A 92 28.07 4.69 -32.25
C LYS A 92 29.22 4.86 -33.25
N ASP A 93 29.06 5.78 -34.20
CA ASP A 93 30.05 6.06 -35.24
C ASP A 93 31.33 6.73 -34.69
N ASP A 94 31.26 7.35 -33.51
CA ASP A 94 32.39 7.95 -32.83
C ASP A 94 33.15 6.96 -31.92
N TYR A 95 32.63 5.75 -31.70
CA TYR A 95 33.17 4.82 -30.70
C TYR A 95 34.65 4.46 -30.96
N ALA A 96 34.98 4.12 -32.21
CA ALA A 96 36.35 3.80 -32.60
C ALA A 96 37.30 5.00 -32.45
N ARG A 97 36.81 6.20 -32.84
CA ARG A 97 37.56 7.46 -32.74
C ARG A 97 37.85 7.86 -31.29
N LEU A 98 36.96 7.52 -30.36
CA LEU A 98 37.06 7.85 -28.94
C LEU A 98 37.70 6.73 -28.09
N SER A 99 38.28 5.70 -28.73
CA SER A 99 38.86 4.54 -28.03
C SER A 99 39.96 4.92 -27.03
N GLU A 100 40.84 5.87 -27.37
CA GLU A 100 41.88 6.37 -26.46
C GLU A 100 41.27 7.07 -25.24
N ILE A 101 40.24 7.89 -25.44
CA ILE A 101 39.53 8.56 -24.33
C ILE A 101 38.84 7.52 -23.45
N ARG A 102 38.23 6.48 -24.04
CA ARG A 102 37.64 5.37 -23.28
C ARG A 102 38.69 4.69 -22.40
N GLN A 103 39.88 4.39 -22.93
CA GLN A 103 40.95 3.76 -22.15
C GLN A 103 41.37 4.60 -20.94
N ILE A 104 41.35 5.93 -21.06
CA ILE A 104 41.69 6.84 -19.96
C ILE A 104 40.57 6.92 -18.90
N LEU A 105 39.31 6.97 -19.35
CA LEU A 105 38.16 7.24 -18.46
C LEU A 105 37.55 5.98 -17.85
N ASN A 106 37.65 4.83 -18.52
CA ASN A 106 36.93 3.62 -18.13
C ASN A 106 37.62 2.90 -16.98
N HIS A 107 36.82 2.46 -16.01
CA HIS A 107 37.26 1.53 -14.97
C HIS A 107 36.80 0.12 -15.35
N GLU A 108 37.71 -0.68 -15.91
CA GLU A 108 37.40 -1.99 -16.50
C GLU A 108 36.67 -2.92 -15.52
N GLU A 109 37.13 -3.02 -14.27
CA GLU A 109 36.49 -3.86 -13.25
C GLU A 109 35.02 -3.43 -13.00
N THR A 110 34.73 -2.13 -12.97
CA THR A 110 33.36 -1.64 -12.79
C THR A 110 32.51 -1.95 -14.01
N GLU A 111 33.06 -1.77 -15.21
CA GLU A 111 32.34 -2.09 -16.45
C GLU A 111 31.98 -3.58 -16.49
N THR A 112 32.94 -4.46 -16.22
CA THR A 112 32.74 -5.91 -16.17
C THR A 112 31.70 -6.31 -15.13
N ASP A 113 31.80 -5.81 -13.89
CA ASP A 113 30.80 -6.08 -12.84
C ASP A 113 29.39 -5.65 -13.28
N VAL A 114 29.26 -4.45 -13.86
CA VAL A 114 27.96 -3.91 -14.31
C VAL A 114 27.40 -4.70 -15.49
N GLU A 115 28.24 -5.14 -16.42
CA GLU A 115 27.84 -6.01 -17.52
C GLU A 115 27.31 -7.34 -17.01
N PHE A 116 27.98 -7.97 -16.03
CA PHE A 116 27.48 -9.19 -15.41
C PHE A 116 26.19 -8.97 -14.61
N GLU A 117 26.09 -7.89 -13.82
CA GLU A 117 24.85 -7.55 -13.10
C GLU A 117 23.65 -7.42 -14.07
N ARG A 118 23.87 -6.76 -15.22
CA ARG A 118 22.86 -6.61 -16.28
C ARG A 118 22.58 -7.91 -17.02
N GLY A 119 23.60 -8.72 -17.28
CA GLY A 119 23.47 -10.04 -17.90
C GLY A 119 22.62 -10.98 -17.05
N ILE A 120 22.86 -11.02 -15.75
CA ILE A 120 22.04 -11.78 -14.79
C ILE A 120 20.59 -11.29 -14.84
N LEU A 121 20.36 -9.97 -14.76
CA LEU A 121 19.00 -9.41 -14.84
C LEU A 121 18.29 -9.83 -16.14
N GLN A 122 18.98 -9.78 -17.27
CA GLN A 122 18.43 -10.16 -18.57
C GLN A 122 18.14 -11.67 -18.65
N SER A 123 19.01 -12.50 -18.08
CA SER A 123 18.84 -13.97 -18.06
C SER A 123 17.59 -14.43 -17.31
N ILE A 124 17.17 -13.68 -16.29
CA ILE A 124 15.94 -13.95 -15.52
C ILE A 124 14.69 -13.28 -16.13
N GLY A 125 14.78 -12.78 -17.36
CA GLY A 125 13.70 -12.06 -18.04
C GLY A 125 13.36 -10.71 -17.42
N GLY A 126 14.29 -10.13 -16.66
CA GLY A 126 14.08 -8.90 -15.89
C GLY A 126 14.35 -7.62 -16.66
N GLY A 127 13.57 -6.58 -16.32
CA GLY A 127 13.80 -5.19 -16.74
C GLY A 127 13.97 -4.25 -15.55
N CYS A 128 14.00 -2.94 -15.78
CA CYS A 128 14.25 -1.93 -14.74
C CYS A 128 13.27 -1.96 -13.55
N LEU A 129 12.07 -2.52 -13.74
CA LEU A 129 11.03 -2.61 -12.70
C LEU A 129 11.00 -3.98 -12.00
N TYR A 130 11.84 -4.91 -12.43
CA TYR A 130 11.90 -6.25 -11.86
C TYR A 130 12.31 -6.15 -10.38
N PRO A 131 11.67 -6.89 -9.46
CA PRO A 131 11.94 -6.83 -8.03
C PRO A 131 13.19 -7.63 -7.66
N ALA A 132 14.32 -7.34 -8.33
CA ALA A 132 15.60 -8.00 -8.13
C ALA A 132 16.69 -7.00 -7.75
N GLY A 133 17.53 -7.41 -6.81
CA GLY A 133 18.81 -6.80 -6.49
C GLY A 133 19.92 -7.72 -6.95
N ILE A 134 20.87 -7.19 -7.71
CA ILE A 134 22.00 -7.95 -8.24
C ILE A 134 23.23 -7.07 -8.07
N LYS A 135 24.22 -7.60 -7.36
CA LYS A 135 25.53 -6.98 -7.18
C LYS A 135 26.58 -8.01 -7.56
N VAL A 136 27.48 -7.64 -8.46
CA VAL A 136 28.67 -8.42 -8.79
C VAL A 136 29.90 -7.68 -8.27
N ARG A 137 30.89 -8.45 -7.80
CA ARG A 137 32.19 -7.96 -7.39
C ARG A 137 33.25 -9.00 -7.72
N GLY A 138 33.93 -8.80 -8.86
CA GLY A 138 34.83 -9.81 -9.43
C GLY A 138 34.07 -11.11 -9.68
N ASP A 139 34.58 -12.22 -9.16
CA ASP A 139 33.97 -13.54 -9.38
C ASP A 139 32.76 -13.84 -8.47
N ASN A 140 32.32 -12.91 -7.62
CA ASN A 140 31.20 -13.15 -6.69
C ASN A 140 29.93 -12.40 -7.10
N ALA A 141 28.78 -13.05 -6.93
CA ALA A 141 27.46 -12.47 -7.15
C ALA A 141 26.61 -12.54 -5.88
N TYR A 142 25.91 -11.45 -5.60
CA TYR A 142 24.90 -11.32 -4.54
C TYR A 142 23.57 -10.96 -5.21
N VAL A 143 22.64 -11.91 -5.17
CA VAL A 143 21.37 -11.83 -5.89
C VAL A 143 20.23 -12.05 -4.92
N GLN A 144 19.24 -11.16 -4.97
CA GLN A 144 17.98 -11.34 -4.27
C GLN A 144 16.85 -11.06 -5.26
N ILE A 145 15.91 -12.00 -5.40
CA ILE A 145 14.81 -11.91 -6.37
C ILE A 145 13.49 -12.21 -5.65
N SER A 146 12.55 -11.27 -5.66
CA SER A 146 11.18 -11.52 -5.21
C SER A 146 10.29 -12.03 -6.35
N PRO A 147 9.18 -12.75 -6.07
CA PRO A 147 8.20 -13.14 -7.09
C PRO A 147 7.75 -11.95 -7.92
N MET A 148 7.57 -12.11 -9.23
CA MET A 148 7.11 -11.00 -10.09
C MET A 148 5.77 -10.44 -9.62
N ASN A 149 4.87 -11.33 -9.20
CA ASN A 149 3.55 -11.01 -8.66
C ASN A 149 3.56 -10.80 -7.15
N TRP A 150 4.70 -10.48 -6.51
CA TRP A 150 4.78 -10.23 -5.05
C TRP A 150 3.73 -9.23 -4.56
N LYS A 151 3.39 -8.22 -5.37
CA LYS A 151 2.33 -7.25 -5.03
C LYS A 151 0.99 -7.93 -4.92
N GLU A 152 0.67 -8.86 -5.81
CA GLU A 152 -0.59 -9.61 -5.80
C GLU A 152 -0.63 -10.56 -4.60
N ILE A 153 0.44 -11.32 -4.36
CA ILE A 153 0.56 -12.24 -3.22
C ILE A 153 0.37 -11.46 -1.91
N PHE A 154 1.13 -10.37 -1.74
CA PHE A 154 1.04 -9.47 -0.59
C PHE A 154 -0.36 -8.85 -0.43
N SER A 155 -0.99 -8.49 -1.54
CA SER A 155 -2.33 -7.90 -1.58
C SER A 155 -3.42 -8.83 -1.08
N ARG A 156 -3.27 -10.14 -1.31
CA ARG A 156 -4.12 -11.19 -0.76
C ARG A 156 -3.83 -11.48 0.72
N GLY A 157 -2.78 -10.87 1.29
CA GLY A 157 -2.36 -11.16 2.66
C GLY A 157 -1.60 -12.47 2.80
N LEU A 158 -1.08 -13.00 1.69
CA LEU A 158 -0.25 -14.19 1.67
C LEU A 158 1.23 -13.82 1.86
N PRO A 159 2.00 -14.66 2.55
CA PRO A 159 3.46 -14.49 2.62
C PRO A 159 4.08 -14.79 1.27
N PHE A 160 5.24 -14.17 1.00
CA PHE A 160 6.07 -14.50 -0.15
C PHE A 160 7.54 -14.45 0.26
N HIS A 161 8.37 -15.28 -0.38
CA HIS A 161 9.79 -15.36 -0.09
C HIS A 161 10.59 -14.98 -1.33
N SER A 162 11.70 -14.28 -1.12
CA SER A 162 12.65 -13.99 -2.19
C SER A 162 13.68 -15.12 -2.29
N THR A 163 14.07 -15.49 -3.50
CA THR A 163 15.26 -16.32 -3.71
C THR A 163 16.49 -15.46 -3.42
N ILE A 164 17.43 -15.99 -2.64
CA ILE A 164 18.69 -15.34 -2.30
C ILE A 164 19.84 -16.25 -2.76
N TYR A 165 20.84 -15.66 -3.41
CA TYR A 165 22.07 -16.34 -3.83
C TYR A 165 23.28 -15.49 -3.49
N HIS A 166 24.21 -16.04 -2.73
CA HIS A 166 25.54 -15.47 -2.49
C HIS A 166 26.59 -16.54 -2.84
N GLY A 167 27.40 -16.29 -3.86
CA GLY A 167 28.37 -17.28 -4.32
C GLY A 167 29.14 -16.84 -5.55
N ARG A 168 29.82 -17.79 -6.19
CA ARG A 168 30.61 -17.52 -7.40
C ARG A 168 29.69 -17.28 -8.60
N LEU A 169 30.08 -16.37 -9.49
CA LEU A 169 29.32 -16.07 -10.69
C LEU A 169 29.14 -17.30 -11.59
N SER A 170 30.19 -18.14 -11.69
CA SER A 170 30.17 -19.40 -12.46
C SER A 170 29.20 -20.46 -11.94
N GLU A 171 28.76 -20.33 -10.68
CA GLU A 171 27.87 -21.27 -9.99
C GLU A 171 26.43 -20.71 -9.90
N PHE A 172 26.19 -19.50 -10.41
CA PHE A 172 24.87 -18.90 -10.37
C PHE A 172 23.91 -19.61 -11.33
N GLU A 173 22.87 -20.23 -10.77
CA GLU A 173 21.74 -20.77 -11.52
C GLU A 173 20.48 -19.94 -11.28
N SER A 174 19.77 -19.60 -12.34
CA SER A 174 18.57 -18.77 -12.29
C SER A 174 17.37 -19.55 -11.72
N THR A 175 17.31 -19.67 -10.39
CA THR A 175 16.12 -20.19 -9.71
C THR A 175 15.14 -19.04 -9.44
N LEU A 176 14.09 -18.96 -10.25
CA LEU A 176 13.02 -17.98 -10.02
C LEU A 176 12.15 -18.40 -8.83
N PRO A 177 11.76 -17.46 -7.96
CA PRO A 177 10.84 -17.76 -6.87
C PRO A 177 9.44 -18.09 -7.42
N ASP A 178 8.70 -18.90 -6.66
CA ASP A 178 7.35 -19.31 -7.03
C ASP A 178 6.41 -18.11 -7.17
N THR A 179 5.54 -18.18 -8.16
CA THR A 179 4.53 -17.17 -8.47
C THR A 179 3.11 -17.72 -8.37
N GLU A 180 2.93 -19.02 -8.13
CA GLU A 180 1.61 -19.61 -7.99
C GLU A 180 0.93 -19.15 -6.69
N ILE A 181 -0.32 -18.72 -6.85
CA ILE A 181 -1.21 -18.42 -5.74
C ILE A 181 -2.16 -19.60 -5.61
N VAL A 182 -1.96 -20.44 -4.60
CA VAL A 182 -2.84 -21.58 -4.33
C VAL A 182 -4.09 -21.07 -3.60
N ASP A 183 -5.21 -20.95 -4.32
CA ASP A 183 -6.47 -20.41 -3.80
C ASP A 183 -7.32 -21.41 -2.96
N ASN A 184 -6.76 -22.56 -2.57
CA ASN A 184 -7.52 -23.64 -1.93
C ASN A 184 -7.14 -23.83 -0.46
N LEU A 185 -7.69 -22.99 0.43
CA LEU A 185 -7.83 -23.38 1.83
C LEU A 185 -9.04 -24.33 1.93
N PRO A 186 -8.87 -25.57 2.42
CA PRO A 186 -9.99 -26.50 2.56
C PRO A 186 -11.03 -25.90 3.51
N MET A 187 -12.31 -25.98 3.14
CA MET A 187 -13.39 -25.65 4.07
C MET A 187 -13.34 -26.64 5.25
N ASN A 188 -12.79 -26.20 6.38
CA ASN A 188 -12.82 -26.98 7.61
C ASN A 188 -14.27 -27.25 8.02
N LYS A 189 -14.56 -28.52 8.35
CA LYS A 189 -15.85 -28.92 8.96
C LYS A 189 -15.89 -28.35 10.38
N GLY A 190 -16.62 -27.25 10.59
CA GLY A 190 -16.69 -26.54 11.88
C GLY A 190 -17.53 -25.26 11.79
N PRO A 191 -17.79 -24.56 12.90
CA PRO A 191 -18.52 -23.28 12.91
C PRO A 191 -17.86 -22.27 11.95
N LYS A 192 -18.67 -21.46 11.26
CA LYS A 192 -18.17 -20.45 10.33
C LYS A 192 -18.38 -19.03 10.85
N LEU A 193 -17.43 -18.15 10.55
CA LEU A 193 -17.56 -16.72 10.71
C LEU A 193 -18.15 -16.13 9.43
N ILE A 194 -19.40 -15.70 9.46
CA ILE A 194 -20.03 -14.99 8.36
C ILE A 194 -19.73 -13.50 8.51
N SER A 195 -19.00 -12.91 7.56
CA SER A 195 -18.61 -11.49 7.61
C SER A 195 -19.38 -10.67 6.60
N THR A 196 -19.84 -9.47 6.97
CA THR A 196 -20.43 -8.51 6.01
C THR A 196 -19.44 -7.52 5.43
N LEU A 197 -18.14 -7.69 5.70
CA LEU A 197 -17.10 -6.78 5.23
C LEU A 197 -16.94 -6.83 3.70
N ASN A 198 -16.75 -5.66 3.10
CA ASN A 198 -16.42 -5.53 1.68
C ASN A 198 -14.95 -5.87 1.35
N SER A 199 -14.16 -6.32 2.33
CA SER A 199 -12.72 -6.63 2.16
C SER A 199 -12.45 -8.10 2.38
N ASP A 200 -11.93 -8.77 1.34
CA ASP A 200 -11.56 -10.18 1.42
C ASP A 200 -10.29 -10.42 2.23
N ARG A 201 -9.45 -9.39 2.42
CA ARG A 201 -8.17 -9.53 3.14
C ARG A 201 -8.35 -9.99 4.59
N LEU A 202 -9.33 -9.45 5.31
CA LEU A 202 -9.58 -9.90 6.68
C LEU A 202 -10.01 -11.37 6.68
N ALA A 203 -10.87 -11.76 5.73
CA ALA A 203 -11.27 -13.14 5.56
C ALA A 203 -10.06 -14.04 5.24
N THR A 204 -9.18 -13.65 4.31
CA THR A 204 -7.98 -14.41 3.97
C THR A 204 -7.02 -14.55 5.14
N ILE A 205 -6.78 -13.47 5.91
CA ILE A 205 -5.93 -13.53 7.12
C ILE A 205 -6.52 -14.50 8.14
N LEU A 206 -7.83 -14.43 8.38
CA LEU A 206 -8.50 -15.32 9.34
C LEU A 206 -8.54 -16.78 8.85
N GLN A 207 -8.73 -17.01 7.55
CA GLN A 207 -8.66 -18.34 6.95
C GLN A 207 -7.25 -18.94 7.06
N ASN A 208 -6.20 -18.13 6.90
CA ASN A 208 -4.82 -18.55 7.16
C ASN A 208 -4.59 -18.90 8.64
N ASP A 209 -5.31 -18.26 9.55
CA ASP A 209 -5.34 -18.60 10.98
C ASP A 209 -6.20 -19.85 11.30
N GLY A 210 -6.70 -20.55 10.27
CA GLY A 210 -7.51 -21.76 10.39
C GLY A 210 -9.02 -21.53 10.56
N ILE A 211 -9.47 -20.27 10.55
CA ILE A 211 -10.86 -19.89 10.82
C ILE A 211 -11.68 -20.00 9.53
N ASN A 212 -12.78 -20.75 9.57
CA ASN A 212 -13.69 -20.87 8.44
C ASN A 212 -14.49 -19.56 8.24
N VAL A 213 -13.99 -18.66 7.39
CA VAL A 213 -14.66 -17.38 7.09
C VAL A 213 -15.45 -17.46 5.79
N VAL A 214 -16.71 -17.03 5.83
CA VAL A 214 -17.58 -16.84 4.68
C VAL A 214 -17.89 -15.35 4.54
N ASN A 215 -17.31 -14.68 3.54
CA ASN A 215 -17.54 -13.26 3.31
C ASN A 215 -18.81 -13.04 2.46
N LYS A 216 -19.77 -12.31 3.01
CA LYS A 216 -21.09 -12.03 2.43
C LYS A 216 -21.41 -10.54 2.55
N PRO A 217 -20.78 -9.70 1.70
CA PRO A 217 -21.07 -8.28 1.70
C PRO A 217 -22.52 -8.02 1.27
N VAL A 218 -23.30 -7.41 2.17
CA VAL A 218 -24.71 -7.03 1.96
C VAL A 218 -24.89 -5.57 1.54
N ILE A 219 -23.82 -4.79 1.63
CA ILE A 219 -23.75 -3.42 1.09
C ILE A 219 -22.76 -3.44 -0.05
N GLU A 220 -23.18 -2.97 -1.22
CA GLU A 220 -22.25 -2.64 -2.30
C GLU A 220 -22.01 -1.14 -2.33
N LEU A 221 -20.78 -0.80 -2.66
CA LEU A 221 -20.41 0.57 -2.92
C LEU A 221 -20.16 0.68 -4.43
N VAL A 222 -20.90 1.58 -5.07
CA VAL A 222 -20.91 1.75 -6.53
C VAL A 222 -20.12 2.99 -6.90
N SER A 223 -19.06 2.79 -7.68
CA SER A 223 -18.21 3.85 -8.21
C SER A 223 -19.02 4.76 -9.15
N LYS A 224 -18.75 6.07 -9.13
CA LYS A 224 -19.39 7.06 -10.02
C LYS A 224 -18.37 7.83 -10.86
N PRO A 225 -17.63 7.18 -11.78
CA PRO A 225 -16.57 7.83 -12.57
C PRO A 225 -17.02 9.10 -13.30
N GLU A 226 -18.28 9.17 -13.71
CA GLU A 226 -18.90 10.32 -14.36
C GLU A 226 -18.88 11.60 -13.52
N ASN A 227 -18.88 11.47 -12.20
CA ASN A 227 -18.85 12.59 -11.25
C ASN A 227 -17.42 13.08 -10.96
N TRP A 228 -16.38 12.35 -11.39
CA TRP A 228 -15.00 12.71 -11.09
C TRP A 228 -14.51 13.83 -12.02
N PRO A 229 -13.77 14.83 -11.49
CA PRO A 229 -13.12 15.84 -12.32
C PRO A 229 -12.19 15.19 -13.35
N LYS A 230 -12.31 15.57 -14.63
CA LYS A 230 -11.57 14.92 -15.74
C LYS A 230 -10.27 15.61 -16.12
N SER A 231 -10.25 16.94 -16.07
CA SER A 231 -9.09 17.77 -16.43
C SER A 231 -8.99 18.89 -15.41
N PHE A 232 -8.03 18.77 -14.50
CA PHE A 232 -7.89 19.70 -13.36
C PHE A 232 -6.44 20.07 -13.08
N ILE A 233 -5.49 19.48 -13.78
CA ILE A 233 -4.09 19.91 -13.75
C ILE A 233 -3.88 20.98 -14.82
N ASP A 234 -3.35 22.12 -14.40
CA ASP A 234 -2.73 23.08 -15.29
C ASP A 234 -1.30 22.64 -15.59
N ASN A 235 -0.98 22.36 -16.86
CA ASN A 235 0.35 21.93 -17.28
C ASN A 235 1.39 23.05 -17.25
N ASP A 236 0.96 24.32 -17.22
CA ASP A 236 1.84 25.48 -17.12
C ASP A 236 2.18 25.81 -15.65
N SER A 237 1.46 25.21 -14.69
CA SER A 237 1.73 25.35 -13.25
C SER A 237 2.84 24.42 -12.75
N SER A 238 3.53 24.84 -11.68
CA SER A 238 4.50 23.99 -11.01
C SER A 238 3.81 22.79 -10.36
N ARG A 239 4.47 21.62 -10.41
CA ARG A 239 4.00 20.39 -9.74
C ARG A 239 3.78 20.57 -8.24
N SER A 240 4.47 21.53 -7.62
CA SER A 240 4.29 21.87 -6.21
C SER A 240 2.92 22.47 -5.89
N ASP A 241 2.22 22.98 -6.90
CA ASP A 241 0.95 23.70 -6.75
C ASP A 241 -0.24 22.83 -7.20
N TRP A 242 0.03 21.62 -7.71
CA TRP A 242 -1.02 20.68 -8.11
C TRP A 242 -1.85 20.20 -6.90
N PRO A 243 -3.14 19.89 -7.12
CA PRO A 243 -4.04 19.53 -6.03
C PRO A 243 -3.68 18.20 -5.38
N TYR A 244 -4.16 18.00 -4.15
CA TYR A 244 -3.99 16.74 -3.42
C TYR A 244 -5.31 15.98 -3.39
N LEU A 245 -5.27 14.67 -3.68
CA LEU A 245 -6.43 13.79 -3.53
C LEU A 245 -6.51 13.25 -2.11
N ILE A 246 -7.58 13.58 -1.38
CA ILE A 246 -7.81 13.18 0.00
C ILE A 246 -8.75 11.98 0.05
N LEU A 247 -8.23 10.83 0.49
CA LEU A 247 -8.98 9.57 0.56
C LEU A 247 -9.33 9.25 2.00
N THR A 248 -10.62 9.33 2.31
CA THR A 248 -11.17 9.15 3.67
C THR A 248 -11.56 7.71 3.99
N SER A 249 -11.45 6.78 3.03
CA SER A 249 -11.76 5.37 3.26
C SER A 249 -11.05 4.43 2.27
N PRO A 250 -10.87 3.14 2.61
CA PRO A 250 -10.40 2.11 1.67
C PRO A 250 -11.24 2.01 0.39
N PHE A 251 -12.52 2.37 0.47
CA PHE A 251 -13.39 2.36 -0.69
C PHE A 251 -13.18 3.57 -1.60
N ALA A 252 -13.03 4.76 -1.03
CA ALA A 252 -12.63 5.95 -1.78
C ALA A 252 -11.33 5.69 -2.57
N ALA A 253 -10.37 4.99 -1.96
CA ALA A 253 -9.16 4.52 -2.63
C ALA A 253 -9.45 3.58 -3.81
N LYS A 254 -10.34 2.60 -3.63
CA LYS A 254 -10.74 1.69 -4.72
C LYS A 254 -11.30 2.46 -5.92
N CYS A 255 -12.22 3.40 -5.68
CA CYS A 255 -12.81 4.23 -6.72
C CYS A 255 -11.78 5.13 -7.40
N ALA A 256 -10.94 5.81 -6.63
CA ALA A 256 -9.88 6.66 -7.17
C ALA A 256 -8.99 5.92 -8.18
N ILE A 257 -8.64 4.67 -7.87
CA ILE A 257 -7.75 3.85 -8.71
C ILE A 257 -8.47 3.31 -9.93
N GLU A 258 -9.75 2.99 -9.81
CA GLU A 258 -10.57 2.65 -10.96
C GLU A 258 -10.65 3.82 -11.95
N VAL A 259 -10.94 5.03 -11.45
CA VAL A 259 -11.02 6.25 -12.25
C VAL A 259 -9.65 6.65 -12.80
N SER A 260 -8.55 6.45 -12.06
CA SER A 260 -7.22 6.81 -12.53
C SER A 260 -6.73 6.01 -13.75
N LYS A 261 -7.40 4.88 -14.07
CA LYS A 261 -7.13 4.13 -15.31
C LYS A 261 -7.54 4.91 -16.56
N SER A 262 -8.60 5.71 -16.47
CA SER A 262 -9.11 6.53 -17.58
C SER A 262 -8.85 8.03 -17.40
N ASN A 263 -8.37 8.45 -16.22
CA ASN A 263 -8.01 9.82 -15.91
C ASN A 263 -6.50 9.95 -15.57
N PRO A 264 -5.66 10.43 -16.51
CA PRO A 264 -4.22 10.50 -16.31
C PRO A 264 -3.79 11.55 -15.27
N ASP A 265 -4.59 12.58 -15.01
CA ASP A 265 -4.26 13.63 -14.04
C ASP A 265 -4.18 13.05 -12.62
N LEU A 266 -5.06 12.10 -12.27
CA LEU A 266 -5.02 11.42 -10.97
C LEU A 266 -3.70 10.71 -10.71
N ASN A 267 -3.02 10.19 -11.74
CA ASN A 267 -1.74 9.49 -11.58
C ASN A 267 -0.54 10.44 -11.37
N ARG A 268 -0.77 11.75 -11.54
CA ARG A 268 0.26 12.80 -11.50
C ARG A 268 0.28 13.57 -10.18
N ILE A 269 -0.84 13.57 -9.46
CA ILE A 269 -1.00 14.30 -8.20
C ILE A 269 -0.61 13.49 -6.96
N GLN A 270 -0.50 14.18 -5.83
CA GLN A 270 -0.25 13.55 -4.53
C GLN A 270 -1.55 12.96 -3.97
N TRP A 271 -1.45 11.75 -3.42
CA TRP A 271 -2.57 11.07 -2.75
C TRP A 271 -2.31 11.05 -1.25
N LEU A 272 -3.29 11.50 -0.48
CA LEU A 272 -3.30 11.47 0.97
C LEU A 272 -4.34 10.46 1.44
N ALA A 273 -3.91 9.46 2.20
CA ALA A 273 -4.80 8.55 2.90
C ALA A 273 -5.05 9.07 4.33
N ILE A 274 -6.30 9.04 4.79
CA ILE A 274 -6.65 9.36 6.18
C ILE A 274 -5.86 8.50 7.17
N GLY A 275 -5.68 7.21 6.87
CA GLY A 275 -5.00 6.27 7.74
C GLY A 275 -4.52 5.02 7.00
N GLU A 276 -3.94 4.11 7.78
CA GLU A 276 -3.21 2.93 7.30
C GLU A 276 -4.06 2.00 6.43
N GLY A 277 -5.33 1.78 6.81
CA GLY A 277 -6.25 0.94 6.04
C GLY A 277 -6.47 1.48 4.61
N THR A 278 -6.62 2.79 4.48
CA THR A 278 -6.78 3.46 3.17
C THR A 278 -5.47 3.43 2.38
N ALA A 279 -4.34 3.73 3.02
CA ALA A 279 -3.02 3.66 2.38
C ALA A 279 -2.71 2.26 1.84
N ARG A 280 -3.02 1.22 2.61
CA ARG A 280 -2.90 -0.18 2.18
C ARG A 280 -3.86 -0.50 1.03
N ALA A 281 -5.11 -0.04 1.10
CA ALA A 281 -6.07 -0.26 0.02
C ALA A 281 -5.61 0.33 -1.32
N CYS A 282 -4.93 1.49 -1.28
CA CYS A 282 -4.24 2.04 -2.45
C CYS A 282 -3.09 1.15 -2.90
N PHE A 283 -2.20 0.78 -1.97
CA PHE A 283 -0.99 0.03 -2.26
C PHE A 283 -1.28 -1.33 -2.91
N THR A 284 -2.26 -2.05 -2.36
CA THR A 284 -2.77 -3.34 -2.86
C THR A 284 -3.25 -3.26 -4.31
N ARG A 285 -3.64 -2.06 -4.78
CA ARG A 285 -4.12 -1.81 -6.14
C ARG A 285 -3.09 -1.10 -7.00
N GLY A 286 -1.82 -1.10 -6.58
CA GLY A 286 -0.70 -0.58 -7.35
C GLY A 286 -0.35 0.88 -7.10
N VAL A 287 -1.07 1.59 -6.22
CA VAL A 287 -0.81 3.01 -5.93
C VAL A 287 -0.19 3.18 -4.55
N THR A 288 1.06 3.65 -4.49
CA THR A 288 1.67 4.05 -3.22
C THR A 288 1.28 5.50 -2.91
N VAL A 289 0.54 5.72 -1.82
CA VAL A 289 0.13 7.07 -1.41
C VAL A 289 1.33 7.90 -0.96
N SER A 290 1.26 9.22 -1.16
CA SER A 290 2.34 10.13 -0.79
C SER A 290 2.29 10.52 0.69
N ILE A 291 1.10 10.45 1.29
CA ILE A 291 0.87 10.80 2.70
C ILE A 291 -0.10 9.79 3.30
N CYS A 292 0.15 9.41 4.55
CA CYS A 292 -0.81 8.70 5.39
C CYS A 292 -0.90 9.46 6.72
N ALA A 293 -2.03 10.14 6.95
CA ALA A 293 -2.19 11.06 8.07
C ALA A 293 -2.26 10.36 9.44
N LYS A 294 -2.46 9.03 9.47
CA LYS A 294 -2.68 8.24 10.70
C LYS A 294 -3.85 8.77 11.56
N ALA A 295 -4.79 9.49 10.94
CA ALA A 295 -5.98 10.01 11.58
C ALA A 295 -7.04 8.92 11.74
N ARG A 296 -7.71 8.92 12.89
CA ARG A 296 -8.78 7.96 13.24
C ARG A 296 -10.15 8.43 12.77
N ASP A 297 -10.33 9.73 12.63
CA ASP A 297 -11.57 10.36 12.22
C ASP A 297 -11.31 11.63 11.40
N SER A 298 -12.39 12.32 11.02
CA SER A 298 -12.31 13.55 10.24
C SER A 298 -11.68 14.71 11.02
N ILE A 299 -11.80 14.74 12.35
CA ILE A 299 -11.28 15.83 13.18
C ILE A 299 -9.75 15.76 13.23
N GLU A 300 -9.21 14.57 13.52
CA GLU A 300 -7.76 14.33 13.47
C GLU A 300 -7.20 14.55 12.06
N LEU A 301 -7.99 14.24 11.01
CA LEU A 301 -7.57 14.48 9.62
C LEU A 301 -7.47 15.98 9.31
N ILE A 302 -8.44 16.77 9.77
CA ILE A 302 -8.44 18.23 9.62
C ILE A 302 -7.22 18.83 10.32
N ASP A 303 -6.97 18.45 11.58
CA ASP A 303 -5.80 18.91 12.34
C ASP A 303 -4.48 18.54 11.64
N TYR A 304 -4.38 17.33 11.10
CA TYR A 304 -3.21 16.93 10.31
C TYR A 304 -3.03 17.82 9.07
N ILE A 305 -4.11 18.05 8.31
CA ILE A 305 -4.06 18.86 7.08
C ILE A 305 -3.67 20.31 7.41
N ASP A 306 -4.29 20.89 8.43
CA ASP A 306 -4.04 22.25 8.91
C ASP A 306 -2.55 22.49 9.24
N LYS A 307 -1.91 21.52 9.91
CA LYS A 307 -0.51 21.58 10.33
C LYS A 307 0.49 21.28 9.21
N ASN A 308 0.14 20.42 8.26
CA ASN A 308 1.13 19.80 7.36
C ASN A 308 0.97 20.16 5.87
N ILE A 309 -0.15 20.75 5.48
CA ILE A 309 -0.46 21.07 4.09
C ILE A 309 -0.56 22.59 3.93
N ASP A 310 0.17 23.10 2.94
CA ASP A 310 0.16 24.53 2.58
C ASP A 310 -1.24 24.93 2.08
N ARG A 311 -1.76 26.06 2.57
CA ARG A 311 -3.10 26.58 2.25
C ARG A 311 -3.31 26.85 0.76
N LYS A 312 -2.23 27.10 0.00
CA LYS A 312 -2.32 27.28 -1.45
C LYS A 312 -2.71 26.00 -2.20
N ILE A 313 -2.56 24.84 -1.56
CA ILE A 313 -2.83 23.54 -2.20
C ILE A 313 -4.34 23.29 -2.18
N ARG A 314 -4.91 23.16 -3.38
CA ARG A 314 -6.29 22.74 -3.58
C ARG A 314 -6.49 21.28 -3.16
N LEU A 315 -7.55 21.00 -2.39
CA LEU A 315 -7.86 19.69 -1.83
C LEU A 315 -9.04 19.04 -2.53
N MET A 316 -8.84 17.86 -3.11
CA MET A 316 -9.87 17.11 -3.83
C MET A 316 -10.38 15.95 -2.97
N ILE A 317 -11.68 15.93 -2.66
CA ILE A 317 -12.27 15.05 -1.65
C ILE A 317 -13.45 14.24 -2.24
N PRO A 318 -13.20 13.03 -2.80
CA PRO A 318 -14.27 12.13 -3.19
C PRO A 318 -14.98 11.57 -1.95
N ARG A 319 -16.28 11.82 -1.86
CA ARG A 319 -17.12 11.37 -0.73
C ARG A 319 -18.21 10.40 -1.15
N SER A 320 -18.81 9.78 -0.14
CA SER A 320 -20.00 8.96 -0.33
C SER A 320 -21.24 9.84 -0.42
N ASN A 321 -22.31 9.34 -1.05
CA ASN A 321 -23.63 9.98 -1.04
C ASN A 321 -24.23 10.12 0.37
N VAL A 322 -23.84 9.27 1.33
CA VAL A 322 -24.36 9.29 2.71
C VAL A 322 -23.46 10.05 3.70
N SER A 323 -22.27 10.49 3.28
CA SER A 323 -21.37 11.26 4.15
C SER A 323 -21.65 12.76 4.03
N ASN A 324 -21.75 13.46 5.17
CA ASN A 324 -21.95 14.90 5.21
C ASN A 324 -20.74 15.69 4.66
N SER A 325 -20.96 16.95 4.27
CA SER A 325 -19.94 17.89 3.77
C SER A 325 -19.08 18.52 4.88
N ASN A 326 -19.26 18.13 6.14
CA ASN A 326 -18.57 18.72 7.30
C ASN A 326 -17.04 18.78 7.14
N LEU A 327 -16.41 17.78 6.50
CA LEU A 327 -14.97 17.77 6.28
C LEU A 327 -14.51 18.90 5.34
N SER A 328 -15.19 19.08 4.20
CA SER A 328 -14.84 20.15 3.25
C SER A 328 -15.13 21.53 3.84
N GLU A 329 -16.29 21.70 4.48
CA GLU A 329 -16.69 22.96 5.11
C GLU A 329 -15.69 23.37 6.21
N SER A 330 -15.29 22.44 7.08
CA SER A 330 -14.31 22.73 8.14
C SER A 330 -12.92 23.09 7.59
N LEU A 331 -12.53 22.52 6.44
CA LEU A 331 -11.26 22.86 5.78
C LEU A 331 -11.35 24.23 5.08
N GLU A 332 -12.50 24.58 4.51
CA GLU A 332 -12.76 25.90 3.93
C GLU A 332 -12.74 27.00 5.01
N ASP A 333 -13.31 26.73 6.19
CA ASP A 333 -13.25 27.62 7.35
C ASP A 333 -11.80 27.88 7.82
N LEU A 334 -10.89 26.93 7.61
CA LEU A 334 -9.45 27.05 7.87
C LEU A 334 -8.66 27.70 6.72
N GLY A 335 -9.36 28.13 5.65
CA GLY A 335 -8.78 28.84 4.51
C GLY A 335 -8.24 27.95 3.39
N PHE A 336 -8.61 26.65 3.34
CA PHE A 336 -8.27 25.80 2.20
C PHE A 336 -9.26 25.94 1.06
N SER A 337 -8.78 25.78 -0.18
CA SER A 337 -9.65 25.55 -1.34
C SER A 337 -9.97 24.06 -1.43
N THR A 338 -11.25 23.68 -1.41
CA THR A 338 -11.67 22.28 -1.53
C THR A 338 -12.62 22.04 -2.70
N ASP A 339 -12.51 20.88 -3.35
CA ASP A 339 -13.59 20.33 -4.16
C ASP A 339 -14.07 19.02 -3.56
N SER A 340 -15.35 18.97 -3.22
CA SER A 340 -16.00 17.78 -2.68
C SER A 340 -17.10 17.32 -3.63
N TRP A 341 -17.09 16.04 -4.01
CA TRP A 341 -18.09 15.46 -4.90
C TRP A 341 -18.47 14.04 -4.47
N ILE A 342 -19.66 13.60 -4.89
CA ILE A 342 -20.08 12.21 -4.69
C ILE A 342 -19.32 11.33 -5.68
N GLY A 343 -18.20 10.75 -5.22
CA GLY A 343 -17.37 9.86 -6.02
C GLY A 343 -17.90 8.41 -6.05
N TYR A 344 -18.78 8.06 -5.11
CA TYR A 344 -19.38 6.75 -4.98
C TYR A 344 -20.66 6.74 -4.12
N GLU A 345 -21.49 5.71 -4.29
CA GLU A 345 -22.77 5.53 -3.60
C GLU A 345 -22.82 4.25 -2.77
N ASN A 346 -23.47 4.30 -1.60
CA ASN A 346 -23.89 3.10 -0.88
C ASN A 346 -25.21 2.56 -1.47
N ARG A 347 -25.26 1.26 -1.74
CA ARG A 347 -26.50 0.56 -2.13
C ARG A 347 -26.62 -0.77 -1.37
N SER A 348 -27.84 -1.09 -0.93
CA SER A 348 -28.14 -2.44 -0.46
C SER A 348 -27.96 -3.42 -1.62
N LYS A 349 -27.20 -4.48 -1.38
CA LYS A 349 -26.99 -5.55 -2.35
C LYS A 349 -28.00 -6.66 -2.05
N SER A 350 -28.70 -7.14 -3.07
CA SER A 350 -29.48 -8.37 -2.94
C SER A 350 -28.53 -9.56 -2.88
N VAL A 351 -28.58 -10.33 -1.79
CA VAL A 351 -27.68 -11.47 -1.56
C VAL A 351 -28.50 -12.74 -1.44
N PRO A 352 -28.13 -13.84 -2.12
CA PRO A 352 -28.80 -15.12 -1.94
C PRO A 352 -28.65 -15.60 -0.50
N SER A 353 -29.66 -16.34 -0.01
CA SER A 353 -29.64 -16.93 1.32
C SER A 353 -28.37 -17.78 1.53
N VAL A 354 -27.89 -17.75 2.76
CA VAL A 354 -26.71 -18.49 3.20
C VAL A 354 -27.16 -19.43 4.29
N ASP A 355 -26.77 -20.69 4.19
CA ASP A 355 -26.99 -21.64 5.27
C ASP A 355 -26.19 -21.18 6.49
N ILE A 356 -26.87 -20.86 7.59
CA ILE A 356 -26.26 -20.38 8.83
C ILE A 356 -26.81 -21.22 9.97
N ARG A 357 -25.90 -21.86 10.69
CA ARG A 357 -26.22 -22.67 11.85
C ARG A 357 -26.19 -21.80 13.11
N SER A 358 -26.84 -22.28 14.16
CA SER A 358 -26.91 -21.56 15.44
C SER A 358 -25.54 -21.34 16.11
N ASP A 359 -24.56 -22.20 15.81
CA ASP A 359 -23.19 -22.15 16.33
C ASP A 359 -22.25 -21.28 15.48
N ASP A 360 -22.68 -20.82 14.30
CA ASP A 360 -21.94 -19.88 13.48
C ASP A 360 -21.91 -18.48 14.15
N VAL A 361 -21.07 -17.58 13.63
CA VAL A 361 -20.90 -16.21 14.17
C VAL A 361 -21.09 -15.20 13.06
N LEU A 362 -21.93 -14.20 13.26
CA LEU A 362 -22.16 -13.12 12.28
C LEU A 362 -21.38 -11.87 12.67
N LEU A 363 -20.50 -11.40 11.80
CA LEU A 363 -19.77 -10.14 11.94
C LEU A 363 -20.43 -9.02 11.12
N LEU A 364 -21.06 -8.07 11.80
CA LEU A 364 -21.69 -6.89 11.23
C LEU A 364 -20.74 -5.69 11.23
N SER A 365 -20.39 -5.23 10.04
CA SER A 365 -19.37 -4.21 9.79
C SER A 365 -19.82 -2.76 10.04
N SER A 366 -21.12 -2.49 9.95
CA SER A 366 -21.71 -1.14 10.09
C SER A 366 -23.22 -1.19 10.37
N PRO A 367 -23.85 -0.08 10.83
CA PRO A 367 -25.30 0.01 10.96
C PRO A 367 -26.05 -0.36 9.67
N SER A 368 -25.59 0.17 8.53
CA SER A 368 -26.17 -0.15 7.23
C SER A 368 -26.07 -1.63 6.87
N SER A 369 -25.01 -2.32 7.30
CA SER A 369 -24.91 -3.78 7.09
C SER A 369 -25.93 -4.56 7.92
N ALA A 370 -26.29 -4.10 9.12
CA ALA A 370 -27.33 -4.72 9.94
C ALA A 370 -28.71 -4.58 9.28
N ARG A 371 -29.05 -3.37 8.82
CA ARG A 371 -30.29 -3.14 8.06
C ARG A 371 -30.37 -3.99 6.80
N ALA A 372 -29.32 -3.97 5.97
CA ALA A 372 -29.29 -4.75 4.74
C ALA A 372 -29.38 -6.26 4.99
N TRP A 373 -28.85 -6.76 6.12
CA TRP A 373 -28.99 -8.17 6.52
C TRP A 373 -30.45 -8.55 6.74
N VAL A 374 -31.19 -7.70 7.47
CA VAL A 374 -32.63 -7.87 7.74
C VAL A 374 -33.46 -7.68 6.46
N GLU A 375 -33.16 -6.67 5.64
CA GLU A 375 -33.83 -6.43 4.35
C GLU A 375 -33.73 -7.63 3.41
N ASN A 376 -32.60 -8.33 3.42
CA ASN A 376 -32.39 -9.56 2.64
C ASN A 376 -33.03 -10.81 3.29
N SER A 377 -33.68 -10.67 4.46
CA SER A 377 -34.27 -11.78 5.22
C SER A 377 -33.27 -12.92 5.48
N LEU A 378 -32.01 -12.58 5.75
CA LEU A 378 -30.96 -13.56 5.97
C LEU A 378 -31.05 -14.15 7.39
N PRO A 379 -30.73 -15.44 7.58
CA PRO A 379 -30.75 -16.05 8.90
C PRO A 379 -29.78 -15.37 9.88
N ILE A 380 -30.11 -15.39 11.16
CA ILE A 380 -29.35 -14.73 12.22
C ILE A 380 -28.85 -15.80 13.21
N PRO A 381 -27.53 -15.94 13.44
CA PRO A 381 -26.99 -16.90 14.40
C PRO A 381 -27.10 -16.38 15.84
N LYS A 382 -26.87 -17.26 16.83
CA LYS A 382 -26.91 -16.88 18.26
C LYS A 382 -25.80 -15.92 18.69
N SER A 383 -24.71 -15.83 17.93
CA SER A 383 -23.56 -15.00 18.27
C SER A 383 -23.29 -13.98 17.18
N ILE A 384 -23.26 -12.71 17.57
CA ILE A 384 -23.03 -11.58 16.67
C ILE A 384 -21.85 -10.77 17.20
N LEU A 385 -20.97 -10.38 16.28
CA LEU A 385 -19.88 -9.44 16.51
C LEU A 385 -20.21 -8.15 15.77
N CYS A 386 -20.05 -7.00 16.42
CA CYS A 386 -20.23 -5.69 15.78
C CYS A 386 -19.06 -4.75 16.02
N MET A 387 -18.88 -3.80 15.11
CA MET A 387 -17.66 -2.97 15.02
C MET A 387 -17.66 -1.73 15.94
N GLY A 388 -18.78 -1.42 16.59
CA GLY A 388 -18.89 -0.24 17.45
C GLY A 388 -20.28 -0.01 18.00
N LYS A 389 -20.40 1.00 18.86
CA LYS A 389 -21.66 1.35 19.56
C LYS A 389 -22.80 1.71 18.61
N SER A 390 -22.53 2.44 17.54
CA SER A 390 -23.57 2.78 16.55
C SER A 390 -24.14 1.56 15.84
N SER A 391 -23.32 0.53 15.59
CA SER A 391 -23.81 -0.75 15.06
C SER A 391 -24.63 -1.50 16.10
N LEU A 392 -24.25 -1.46 17.37
CA LEU A 392 -25.03 -2.03 18.45
C LEU A 392 -26.40 -1.35 18.58
N GLU A 393 -26.44 -0.01 18.62
CA GLU A 393 -27.68 0.78 18.70
C GLU A 393 -28.63 0.45 17.53
N GLU A 394 -28.09 0.31 16.32
CA GLU A 394 -28.88 -0.08 15.16
C GLU A 394 -29.41 -1.51 15.30
N ILE A 395 -28.57 -2.46 15.70
CA ILE A 395 -28.95 -3.87 15.92
C ILE A 395 -30.08 -3.96 16.95
N ASP A 396 -29.97 -3.24 18.07
CA ASP A 396 -30.96 -3.19 19.13
C ASP A 396 -32.27 -2.56 18.63
N SER A 397 -32.19 -1.50 17.80
CA SER A 397 -33.37 -0.82 17.25
C SER A 397 -34.20 -1.69 16.29
N LEU A 398 -33.56 -2.65 15.61
CA LEU A 398 -34.20 -3.49 14.61
C LEU A 398 -35.07 -4.60 15.24
N GLY A 399 -34.80 -5.02 16.48
CA GLY A 399 -35.58 -6.05 17.19
C GLY A 399 -35.44 -7.49 16.64
N TYR A 400 -35.03 -7.66 15.38
CA TYR A 400 -34.80 -8.94 14.71
C TYR A 400 -33.61 -9.74 15.27
N PHE A 401 -32.71 -9.09 16.01
CA PHE A 401 -31.52 -9.71 16.60
C PHE A 401 -31.70 -10.08 18.10
N SER A 402 -32.91 -9.99 18.63
CA SER A 402 -33.20 -10.13 20.07
C SER A 402 -32.87 -11.49 20.68
N GLU A 403 -32.84 -12.56 19.88
CA GLU A 403 -32.44 -13.90 20.32
C GLU A 403 -30.93 -14.15 20.28
N SER A 404 -30.14 -13.17 19.86
CA SER A 404 -28.69 -13.26 19.68
C SER A 404 -27.93 -12.51 20.78
N THR A 405 -26.76 -13.04 21.14
CA THR A 405 -25.78 -12.33 21.97
C THR A 405 -24.88 -11.48 21.07
N VAL A 406 -24.87 -10.17 21.30
CA VAL A 406 -24.06 -9.20 20.54
C VAL A 406 -22.84 -8.79 21.37
N GLU A 407 -21.64 -8.97 20.83
CA GLU A 407 -20.39 -8.48 21.43
C GLU A 407 -19.76 -7.40 20.55
N ILE A 408 -19.38 -6.27 21.16
CA ILE A 408 -18.65 -5.20 20.47
C ILE A 408 -17.17 -5.57 20.40
N LEU A 409 -16.60 -5.57 19.19
CA LEU A 409 -15.16 -5.72 18.98
C LEU A 409 -14.41 -4.45 19.41
N LYS A 410 -13.28 -4.62 20.11
CA LYS A 410 -12.34 -3.51 20.37
C LYS A 410 -11.45 -3.26 19.13
N GLY A 411 -12.08 -3.07 17.98
CA GLY A 411 -11.44 -2.69 16.72
C GLY A 411 -11.46 -3.76 15.60
N PRO A 412 -11.32 -3.35 14.32
CA PRO A 412 -11.36 -4.22 13.13
C PRO A 412 -10.20 -5.20 12.91
N THR A 413 -9.40 -5.55 13.92
CA THR A 413 -8.15 -6.28 13.63
C THR A 413 -8.40 -7.77 13.49
N ALA A 414 -7.81 -8.38 12.45
CA ALA A 414 -7.83 -9.83 12.28
C ALA A 414 -7.29 -10.54 13.52
N GLU A 415 -6.29 -9.95 14.18
CA GLU A 415 -5.74 -10.44 15.45
C GLU A 415 -6.78 -10.51 16.58
N PHE A 416 -7.63 -9.48 16.72
CA PHE A 416 -8.66 -9.47 17.75
C PHE A 416 -9.74 -10.53 17.45
N VAL A 417 -10.16 -10.64 16.19
CA VAL A 417 -11.15 -11.66 15.77
C VAL A 417 -10.57 -13.06 15.94
N SER A 418 -9.30 -13.28 15.58
CA SER A 418 -8.59 -14.55 15.76
C SER A 418 -8.47 -14.93 17.23
N LYS A 419 -8.09 -13.98 18.10
CA LYS A 419 -8.02 -14.19 19.55
C LYS A 419 -9.41 -14.49 20.15
N TRP A 420 -10.43 -13.75 19.75
CA TRP A 420 -11.81 -14.00 20.19
C TRP A 420 -12.26 -15.40 19.78
N TRP A 421 -12.02 -15.78 18.52
CA TRP A 421 -12.37 -17.09 17.98
C TRP A 421 -11.71 -18.22 18.78
N LYS A 422 -10.39 -18.17 18.97
CA LYS A 422 -9.62 -19.14 19.76
C LYS A 422 -10.12 -19.25 21.21
N THR A 423 -10.46 -18.12 21.82
CA THR A 423 -10.93 -18.07 23.23
C THR A 423 -12.33 -18.66 23.39
N LYS A 424 -13.24 -18.41 22.45
CA LYS A 424 -14.68 -18.72 22.59
C LYS A 424 -15.10 -20.00 21.87
N ARG A 425 -14.36 -20.43 20.85
CA ARG A 425 -14.72 -21.56 19.99
C ARG A 425 -13.76 -22.74 20.08
N GLY A 426 -12.52 -22.52 20.54
CA GLY A 426 -11.57 -23.57 20.87
C GLY A 426 -11.25 -24.49 19.69
N ASP A 427 -10.25 -24.10 18.90
CA ASP A 427 -9.46 -25.03 18.08
C ASP A 427 -8.04 -25.08 18.66
#